data_AF-A0AA39M6K4-F1
#
_entry.id   AF-A0AA39M6K4-F1
#
_cell.length_a   1.000
_cell.length_b   1.000
_cell.length_c   1.000
_cell.angle_alpha   90.00
_cell.angle_beta   90.00
_cell.angle_gamma   90.00
#
_symmetry.space_group_name_H-M   'P 1'
#
loop_
_entity.id
_entity.type
_entity.pdbx_description
1 polymer ?
#
loop_
_entity_poly.entity_id
_entity_poly.type
_entity_poly.pdbx_seq_one_letter_code
_entity_poly.pdbx_strand_id
1 'polypeptide(L)'
;MQNEFEGITVNPVNRWLQPHIVTRYIPSTVMASTSAESAVPVESVPVEGNLKLRSLDDKEFLFPLKDVKKAAMLQTMIADLGLDSEEAMESQPVPLPSVGGDALECIVEWCRLHADQAPRSDEDRQIHRFNRNVAKEDVELFDQQNPRKKLADVINAAYFLDMPDLIDALVKYTANNLEGKTAEEMSSWLEIPLKKDERKTAADDQGDDDDDGQSAEKRERIDADQPETSQQAREEAGEGNAPAQEE
;
A
#
# COMPACT_ATOMS: atom_id res chain seq x y z
N MET A 1 5.36 52.55 13.12
CA MET A 1 5.95 52.31 14.47
C MET A 1 5.52 50.92 14.88
N GLN A 2 6.41 50.13 15.47
CA GLN A 2 6.20 48.72 15.81
C GLN A 2 5.82 48.60 17.28
N ASN A 3 4.87 47.72 17.60
CA ASN A 3 4.72 47.06 18.90
C ASN A 3 4.87 45.57 18.56
N GLU A 4 5.90 44.83 18.98
CA GLU A 4 6.33 44.48 20.35
C GLU A 4 5.34 43.56 21.10
N PHE A 5 5.93 42.53 21.72
CA PHE A 5 5.30 41.26 22.05
C PHE A 5 5.75 40.87 23.48
N GLU A 6 4.83 40.82 24.43
CA GLU A 6 5.05 40.29 25.77
C GLU A 6 4.88 38.75 25.75
N GLY A 7 5.55 37.92 26.54
CA GLY A 7 6.65 38.16 27.49
C GLY A 7 6.83 36.97 28.46
N ILE A 8 8.03 36.87 29.06
CA ILE A 8 8.37 36.28 30.38
C ILE A 8 7.96 34.80 30.69
N THR A 9 8.89 33.89 31.01
CA THR A 9 9.27 33.40 32.38
C THR A 9 10.00 32.05 32.24
N VAL A 10 10.75 31.45 33.20
CA VAL A 10 11.51 31.84 34.41
C VAL A 10 12.69 30.85 34.58
N ASN A 11 13.75 31.21 35.32
CA ASN A 11 14.75 30.26 35.86
C ASN A 11 15.46 30.88 37.09
N PRO A 12 15.51 30.21 38.26
CA PRO A 12 16.65 30.39 39.20
C PRO A 12 17.07 29.06 39.89
N VAL A 13 18.34 28.62 39.88
CA VAL A 13 19.57 29.14 40.55
C VAL A 13 19.74 28.70 42.03
N ASN A 14 20.89 28.07 42.29
CA ASN A 14 21.33 27.48 43.56
C ASN A 14 21.80 28.51 44.64
N ARG A 15 21.57 28.16 45.91
CA ARG A 15 22.33 28.54 47.14
C ARG A 15 21.82 27.62 48.27
N TRP A 16 22.60 27.03 49.19
CA TRP A 16 23.65 27.59 50.06
C TRP A 16 24.71 26.54 50.49
N LEU A 17 25.73 26.98 51.25
CA LEU A 17 26.91 26.21 51.66
C LEU A 17 26.74 25.43 53.00
N GLN A 18 27.27 24.19 53.06
CA GLN A 18 28.36 23.64 53.93
C GLN A 18 28.74 24.33 55.27
N PRO A 19 29.58 23.75 56.18
CA PRO A 19 29.90 22.33 56.49
C PRO A 19 30.06 22.01 58.00
N HIS A 20 29.85 20.76 58.46
CA HIS A 20 30.47 20.25 59.71
C HIS A 20 31.05 18.83 59.53
N ILE A 21 32.29 18.60 59.98
CA ILE A 21 33.01 17.32 59.95
C ILE A 21 32.99 16.69 61.35
N VAL A 22 32.90 15.36 61.47
CA VAL A 22 33.76 14.51 62.34
C VAL A 22 33.51 13.00 62.12
N THR A 23 34.63 12.28 62.02
CA THR A 23 34.87 10.84 61.76
C THR A 23 34.37 9.82 62.81
N ARG A 24 34.06 8.57 62.36
CA ARG A 24 34.32 7.20 62.92
C ARG A 24 33.39 6.17 62.22
N TYR A 25 33.60 4.84 62.11
CA TYR A 25 34.79 3.94 62.17
C TYR A 25 34.36 2.49 61.71
N ILE A 26 34.83 2.03 60.55
CA ILE A 26 35.00 0.63 60.00
C ILE A 26 33.86 -0.46 60.17
N PRO A 27 33.97 -1.77 59.75
CA PRO A 27 32.93 -2.35 58.87
C PRO A 27 32.37 -3.76 59.24
N SER A 28 31.62 -4.35 58.30
CA SER A 28 31.43 -5.80 58.04
C SER A 28 30.22 -6.53 58.65
N THR A 29 29.66 -7.44 57.82
CA THR A 29 28.70 -8.52 58.13
C THR A 29 27.26 -8.01 58.42
N VAL A 30 26.16 -8.53 57.87
CA VAL A 30 25.79 -9.89 57.38
C VAL A 30 24.84 -9.83 56.16
N MET A 31 24.67 -10.98 55.47
CA MET A 31 23.65 -11.22 54.45
C MET A 31 22.21 -11.13 55.01
N ALA A 32 21.28 -10.54 54.25
CA ALA A 32 19.85 -10.84 54.32
C ALA A 32 19.18 -10.54 52.97
N SER A 33 18.47 -11.52 52.41
CA SER A 33 17.77 -11.41 51.11
C SER A 33 16.29 -11.15 51.33
N THR A 34 15.74 -10.06 50.77
CA THR A 34 14.30 -9.90 50.53
C THR A 34 14.01 -9.07 49.28
N SER A 35 13.52 -9.75 48.26
CA SER A 35 12.51 -9.32 47.28
C SER A 35 12.18 -7.82 47.17
N ALA A 36 12.53 -7.22 46.03
CA ALA A 36 11.80 -6.13 45.40
C ALA A 36 12.13 -6.11 43.89
N GLU A 37 11.57 -7.08 43.15
CA GLU A 37 11.67 -7.13 41.68
C GLU A 37 10.95 -5.91 41.09
N SER A 38 11.72 -4.92 40.64
CA SER A 38 11.18 -3.74 39.97
C SER A 38 10.79 -4.12 38.54
N ALA A 39 9.51 -4.45 38.35
CA ALA A 39 8.94 -4.73 37.04
C ALA A 39 9.04 -3.51 36.11
N VAL A 40 10.11 -3.45 35.32
CA VAL A 40 10.16 -2.63 34.11
C VAL A 40 9.25 -3.28 33.05
N PRO A 41 8.46 -2.50 32.29
CA PRO A 41 7.72 -3.07 31.17
C PRO A 41 8.74 -3.57 30.15
N VAL A 42 8.66 -4.86 29.81
CA VAL A 42 9.46 -5.43 28.73
C VAL A 42 8.87 -4.94 27.42
N GLU A 43 9.37 -3.81 26.93
CA GLU A 43 9.23 -3.48 25.51
C GLU A 43 9.82 -4.63 24.71
N SER A 44 8.98 -5.24 23.86
CA SER A 44 9.34 -6.43 23.10
C SER A 44 10.56 -6.15 22.23
N VAL A 45 11.68 -6.79 22.54
CA VAL A 45 12.86 -6.83 21.67
C VAL A 45 12.39 -7.24 20.27
N PRO A 46 12.71 -6.49 19.20
CA PRO A 46 12.35 -6.93 17.86
C PRO A 46 13.03 -8.26 17.59
N VAL A 47 12.24 -9.24 17.15
CA VAL A 47 12.68 -10.61 16.86
C VAL A 47 13.68 -10.56 15.70
N GLU A 48 14.99 -10.66 15.99
CA GLU A 48 16.08 -10.61 14.99
C GLU A 48 16.28 -11.97 14.27
N GLY A 49 15.26 -12.83 14.28
CA GLY A 49 15.24 -14.08 13.54
C GLY A 49 14.90 -13.93 12.04
N ASN A 50 15.09 -15.03 11.31
CA ASN A 50 14.73 -15.15 9.89
C ASN A 50 13.83 -16.36 9.69
N LEU A 51 12.74 -16.18 8.95
CA LEU A 51 11.90 -17.26 8.46
C LEU A 51 12.59 -17.92 7.26
N LYS A 52 12.72 -19.25 7.26
CA LYS A 52 13.14 -19.97 6.06
C LYS A 52 11.95 -20.17 5.13
N LEU A 53 12.09 -19.74 3.88
CA LEU A 53 11.13 -19.97 2.81
C LEU A 53 11.75 -20.90 1.77
N ARG A 54 10.98 -21.86 1.24
CA ARG A 54 11.38 -22.68 0.09
C ARG A 54 10.50 -22.37 -1.12
N SER A 55 11.09 -21.99 -2.24
CA SER A 55 10.38 -21.70 -3.48
C SER A 55 9.95 -22.98 -4.24
N LEU A 56 9.15 -22.80 -5.28
CA LEU A 56 8.73 -23.85 -6.24
C LEU A 56 9.92 -24.57 -6.89
N ASP A 57 11.06 -23.92 -7.07
CA ASP A 57 12.29 -24.48 -7.62
C ASP A 57 13.28 -24.97 -6.55
N ASP A 58 12.77 -25.33 -5.36
CA ASP A 58 13.50 -25.89 -4.21
C ASP A 58 14.67 -25.02 -3.67
N LYS A 59 14.75 -23.75 -4.06
CA LYS A 59 15.70 -22.78 -3.49
C LYS A 59 15.21 -22.31 -2.12
N GLU A 60 16.13 -22.14 -1.19
CA GLU A 60 15.83 -21.64 0.16
C GLU A 60 16.26 -20.19 0.33
N PHE A 61 15.38 -19.39 0.96
CA PHE A 61 15.56 -17.96 1.19
C PHE A 61 15.36 -17.64 2.68
N LEU A 62 16.10 -16.65 3.17
CA LEU A 62 15.93 -16.09 4.50
C LEU A 62 15.07 -14.82 4.40
N PHE A 63 13.90 -14.84 5.03
CA PHE A 63 12.97 -13.73 5.05
C PHE A 63 12.96 -13.10 6.46
N PRO A 64 13.32 -11.81 6.64
CA PRO A 64 13.42 -11.21 7.98
C PRO A 64 12.08 -11.20 8.72
N LEU A 65 12.05 -11.65 9.98
CA LEU A 65 10.79 -11.73 10.75
C LEU A 65 10.13 -10.36 10.95
N LYS A 66 10.92 -9.29 11.08
CA LYS A 66 10.43 -7.91 11.14
C LYS A 66 9.58 -7.50 9.93
N ASP A 67 9.79 -8.15 8.78
CA ASP A 67 9.14 -7.83 7.50
C ASP A 67 7.95 -8.75 7.21
N VAL A 68 7.73 -9.82 7.99
CA VAL A 68 6.60 -10.76 7.80
C VAL A 68 5.24 -10.06 7.86
N LYS A 69 5.13 -8.98 8.66
CA LYS A 69 3.94 -8.10 8.70
C LYS A 69 3.59 -7.41 7.38
N LYS A 70 4.46 -7.44 6.37
CA LYS A 70 4.21 -6.92 5.01
C LYS A 70 3.54 -7.95 4.09
N ALA A 71 3.47 -9.22 4.49
CA ALA A 71 2.97 -10.35 3.72
C ALA A 71 1.94 -11.14 4.55
N ALA A 72 0.66 -10.80 4.43
CA ALA A 72 -0.39 -11.36 5.29
C ALA A 72 -0.57 -12.89 5.11
N MET A 73 -0.23 -13.41 3.92
CA MET A 73 -0.21 -14.86 3.69
C MET A 73 0.85 -15.57 4.53
N LEU A 74 2.04 -14.98 4.69
CA LEU A 74 3.11 -15.58 5.51
C LEU A 74 2.73 -15.59 7.00
N GLN A 75 2.07 -14.55 7.50
CA GLN A 75 1.53 -14.52 8.87
C GLN A 75 0.55 -15.68 9.11
N THR A 76 -0.35 -15.91 8.14
CA THR A 76 -1.33 -17.01 8.20
C THR A 76 -0.63 -18.37 8.17
N MET A 77 0.32 -18.57 7.25
CA MET A 77 1.11 -19.81 7.16
C MET A 77 1.91 -20.12 8.43
N ILE A 78 2.53 -19.12 9.07
CA ILE A 78 3.26 -19.29 10.33
C ILE A 78 2.32 -19.79 11.43
N ALA A 79 1.15 -19.17 11.58
CA ALA A 79 0.15 -19.54 12.58
C ALA A 79 -0.44 -20.94 12.34
N ASP A 80 -0.78 -21.27 11.08
CA ASP A 80 -1.34 -22.57 10.71
C ASP A 80 -0.34 -23.72 10.89
N LEU A 81 0.96 -23.45 10.71
CA LEU A 81 2.04 -24.42 10.92
C LEU A 81 2.54 -24.47 12.38
N GLY A 82 2.05 -23.60 13.27
CA GLY A 82 2.51 -23.50 14.66
C GLY A 82 3.98 -23.11 14.80
N LEU A 83 4.51 -22.32 13.87
CA LEU A 83 5.91 -21.88 13.86
C LEU A 83 6.12 -20.68 14.81
N ASP A 84 5.63 -20.78 16.05
CA ASP A 84 5.58 -19.67 17.02
C ASP A 84 6.92 -19.39 17.73
N SER A 85 7.97 -20.17 17.42
CA SER A 85 9.31 -20.04 18.02
C SER A 85 10.39 -19.91 16.95
N GLU A 86 11.44 -19.14 17.24
CA GLU A 86 12.56 -18.91 16.32
C GLU A 86 13.21 -20.24 15.88
N GLU A 87 13.39 -21.19 16.80
CA GLU A 87 13.94 -22.53 16.49
C GLU A 87 13.05 -23.31 15.51
N ALA A 88 11.72 -23.16 15.57
CA ALA A 88 10.81 -23.76 14.59
C ALA A 88 10.90 -23.06 13.23
N MET A 89 10.89 -21.72 13.21
CA MET A 89 11.02 -20.90 12.01
C MET A 89 12.36 -21.11 11.27
N GLU A 90 13.43 -21.43 12.00
CA GLU A 90 14.74 -21.76 11.44
C GLU A 90 14.91 -23.25 11.09
N SER A 91 14.20 -24.18 11.74
CA SER A 91 14.37 -25.62 11.48
C SER A 91 13.44 -26.16 10.38
N GLN A 92 12.30 -25.52 10.12
CA GLN A 92 11.33 -25.96 9.11
C GLN A 92 11.08 -24.84 8.07
N PRO A 93 11.52 -25.03 6.80
CA PRO A 93 11.25 -24.04 5.75
C PRO A 93 9.78 -24.08 5.33
N VAL A 94 9.13 -22.93 5.28
CA VAL A 94 7.76 -22.78 4.77
C VAL A 94 7.77 -22.96 3.24
N PRO A 95 7.05 -23.96 2.69
CA PRO A 95 7.03 -24.20 1.25
C PRO A 95 6.07 -23.26 0.53
N LEU A 96 6.54 -22.62 -0.54
CA LEU A 96 5.80 -21.70 -1.39
C LEU A 96 5.64 -22.29 -2.81
N PRO A 97 4.74 -23.28 -3.00
CA PRO A 97 4.65 -24.06 -4.24
C PRO A 97 4.18 -23.27 -5.47
N SER A 98 3.74 -22.02 -5.29
CA SER A 98 3.29 -21.12 -6.36
C SER A 98 4.31 -20.04 -6.74
N VAL A 99 5.44 -19.95 -6.01
CA VAL A 99 6.40 -18.83 -6.14
C VAL A 99 7.76 -19.36 -6.59
N GLY A 100 8.22 -18.95 -7.77
CA GLY A 100 9.57 -19.25 -8.25
C GLY A 100 10.64 -18.43 -7.53
N GLY A 101 11.83 -19.00 -7.34
CA GLY A 101 12.89 -18.39 -6.54
C GLY A 101 13.36 -17.03 -7.05
N ASP A 102 13.45 -16.82 -8.36
CA ASP A 102 13.80 -15.53 -8.95
C ASP A 102 12.82 -14.40 -8.55
N ALA A 103 11.52 -14.73 -8.42
CA ALA A 103 10.52 -13.78 -7.97
C ALA A 103 10.61 -13.55 -6.45
N LEU A 104 10.90 -14.60 -5.68
CA LEU A 104 11.09 -14.51 -4.23
C LEU A 104 12.35 -13.72 -3.85
N GLU A 105 13.43 -13.83 -4.63
CA GLU A 105 14.66 -13.04 -4.49
C GLU A 105 14.36 -11.53 -4.63
N CYS A 106 13.60 -11.15 -5.67
CA CYS A 106 13.16 -9.77 -5.86
C CYS A 106 12.28 -9.27 -4.70
N ILE A 107 11.41 -10.12 -4.14
CA ILE A 107 10.54 -9.78 -3.01
C ILE A 107 11.34 -9.57 -1.72
N VAL A 108 12.32 -10.45 -1.45
CA VAL A 108 13.21 -10.32 -0.28
C VAL A 108 14.03 -9.03 -0.38
N GLU A 109 14.57 -8.71 -1.56
CA GLU A 109 15.31 -7.47 -1.79
C GLU A 109 14.40 -6.23 -1.65
N TRP A 110 13.17 -6.27 -2.16
CA TRP A 110 12.21 -5.20 -1.95
C TRP A 110 11.90 -4.96 -0.47
N CYS A 111 11.68 -6.04 0.30
CA CYS A 111 11.52 -5.97 1.75
C CYS A 111 12.72 -5.32 2.44
N ARG A 112 13.95 -5.64 1.99
CA ARG A 112 15.20 -5.05 2.50
C ARG A 112 15.29 -3.55 2.23
N LEU A 113 14.93 -3.10 1.03
CA LEU A 113 14.87 -1.67 0.68
C LEU A 113 13.81 -0.92 1.51
N HIS A 114 12.70 -1.59 1.85
CA HIS A 114 11.59 -1.03 2.59
C HIS A 114 11.62 -1.36 4.09
N ALA A 115 12.74 -1.88 4.62
CA ALA A 115 12.83 -2.47 5.96
C ALA A 115 12.35 -1.55 7.09
N ASP A 116 12.68 -0.25 7.00
CA ASP A 116 12.32 0.76 8.01
C ASP A 116 10.91 1.33 7.82
N GLN A 117 10.19 0.90 6.79
CA GLN A 117 8.83 1.32 6.48
C GLN A 117 7.83 0.30 7.04
N ALA A 118 6.87 0.78 7.83
CA ALA A 118 5.73 -0.01 8.26
C ALA A 118 4.76 -0.26 7.08
N PRO A 119 4.04 -1.40 7.05
CA PRO A 119 2.92 -1.57 6.13
C PRO A 119 1.93 -0.41 6.30
N ARG A 120 1.47 0.17 5.20
CA ARG A 120 0.48 1.25 5.23
C ARG A 120 -0.89 0.72 5.66
N SER A 121 -1.74 1.61 6.17
CA SER A 121 -3.17 1.30 6.34
C SER A 121 -3.89 1.27 4.98
N ASP A 122 -5.10 0.72 4.95
CA ASP A 122 -5.95 0.78 3.74
C ASP A 122 -6.44 2.20 3.47
N GLU A 123 -6.65 2.99 4.53
CA GLU A 123 -6.95 4.41 4.46
C GLU A 123 -5.82 5.21 3.80
N ASP A 124 -4.56 4.98 4.21
CA ASP A 124 -3.38 5.62 3.59
C ASP A 124 -3.27 5.26 2.10
N ARG A 125 -3.45 3.97 1.76
CA ARG A 125 -3.49 3.50 0.38
C ARG A 125 -4.63 4.18 -0.40
N GLN A 126 -5.81 4.31 0.19
CA GLN A 126 -6.97 4.93 -0.47
C GLN A 126 -6.80 6.43 -0.68
N ILE A 127 -6.20 7.15 0.27
CA ILE A 127 -5.83 8.57 0.16
C ILE A 127 -4.82 8.77 -0.98
N HIS A 128 -3.80 7.91 -1.05
CA HIS A 128 -2.70 8.03 -2.01
C HIS A 128 -2.90 7.25 -3.33
N ARG A 129 -4.08 6.69 -3.60
CA ARG A 129 -4.39 5.87 -4.80
C ARG A 129 -4.12 6.54 -6.16
N PHE A 130 -4.14 7.87 -6.20
CA PHE A 130 -3.85 8.66 -7.40
C PHE A 130 -2.40 9.14 -7.48
N ASN A 131 -1.59 8.96 -6.43
CA ASN A 131 -0.17 9.26 -6.47
C ASN A 131 0.55 8.23 -7.35
N ARG A 132 1.12 8.66 -8.48
CA ARG A 132 1.86 7.82 -9.43
C ARG A 132 3.36 7.72 -9.12
N ASN A 133 3.84 8.36 -8.05
CA ASN A 133 5.23 8.29 -7.66
C ASN A 133 5.63 6.86 -7.23
N VAL A 134 6.82 6.44 -7.69
CA VAL A 134 7.49 5.18 -7.36
C VAL A 134 8.88 5.54 -6.84
N ALA A 135 9.40 4.81 -5.85
CA ALA A 135 10.76 5.07 -5.36
C ALA A 135 11.79 4.82 -6.47
N LYS A 136 12.93 5.52 -6.45
CA LYS A 136 13.95 5.36 -7.49
C LYS A 136 14.58 3.95 -7.41
N GLU A 137 14.73 3.48 -6.19
CA GLU A 137 15.23 2.16 -5.81
C GLU A 137 14.28 1.06 -6.30
N ASP A 138 12.96 1.27 -6.22
CA ASP A 138 11.95 0.37 -6.80
C ASP A 138 12.04 0.32 -8.32
N VAL A 139 12.16 1.47 -8.99
CA VAL A 139 12.32 1.53 -10.46
C VAL A 139 13.57 0.74 -10.88
N GLU A 140 14.71 0.96 -10.21
CA GLU A 140 15.95 0.24 -10.47
C GLU A 140 15.83 -1.27 -10.21
N LEU A 141 15.10 -1.70 -9.18
CA LEU A 141 14.85 -3.12 -8.89
C LEU A 141 13.91 -3.77 -9.93
N PHE A 142 12.86 -3.06 -10.36
CA PHE A 142 11.87 -3.59 -11.31
C PHE A 142 12.37 -3.57 -12.76
N ASP A 143 13.27 -2.65 -13.14
CA ASP A 143 13.94 -2.66 -14.44
C ASP A 143 14.92 -3.84 -14.62
N GLN A 144 15.47 -4.37 -13.52
CA GLN A 144 16.30 -5.58 -13.55
C GLN A 144 15.50 -6.86 -13.86
N GLN A 145 14.16 -6.83 -13.77
CA GLN A 145 13.29 -8.00 -13.95
C GLN A 145 13.04 -8.30 -15.44
N ASN A 146 14.11 -8.74 -16.12
CA ASN A 146 14.14 -9.07 -17.53
C ASN A 146 14.43 -10.59 -17.75
N PRO A 147 13.79 -11.29 -18.71
CA PRO A 147 12.69 -10.85 -19.58
C PRO A 147 11.46 -10.42 -18.77
N ARG A 148 10.53 -9.68 -19.39
CA ARG A 148 9.37 -9.06 -18.71
C ARG A 148 8.41 -10.08 -18.10
N LYS A 149 8.49 -11.35 -18.52
CA LYS A 149 7.92 -12.49 -17.79
C LYS A 149 8.35 -12.54 -16.32
N LYS A 150 9.61 -12.24 -15.98
CA LYS A 150 10.08 -12.21 -14.58
C LYS A 150 9.31 -11.19 -13.76
N LEU A 151 9.10 -9.97 -14.28
CA LEU A 151 8.29 -8.96 -13.61
C LEU A 151 6.85 -9.44 -13.39
N ALA A 152 6.26 -10.14 -14.36
CA ALA A 152 4.94 -10.76 -14.19
C ALA A 152 4.94 -11.86 -13.11
N ASP A 153 6.00 -12.66 -13.03
CA ASP A 153 6.17 -13.66 -11.96
C ASP A 153 6.31 -12.98 -10.57
N VAL A 154 7.00 -11.83 -10.46
CA VAL A 154 7.06 -11.01 -9.23
C VAL A 154 5.68 -10.46 -8.86
N ILE A 155 4.92 -9.92 -9.82
CA ILE A 155 3.54 -9.43 -9.58
C ILE A 155 2.66 -10.56 -9.04
N ASN A 156 2.68 -11.73 -9.68
CA ASN A 156 1.91 -12.89 -9.24
C ASN A 156 2.32 -13.36 -7.84
N ALA A 157 3.61 -13.35 -7.52
CA ALA A 157 4.13 -13.71 -6.20
C ALA A 157 3.74 -12.68 -5.11
N ALA A 158 3.73 -11.38 -5.42
CA ALA A 158 3.28 -10.33 -4.51
C ALA A 158 1.78 -10.45 -4.19
N TYR A 159 0.96 -10.83 -5.17
CA TYR A 159 -0.46 -11.19 -4.95
C TYR A 159 -0.62 -12.47 -4.14
N PHE A 160 0.20 -13.50 -4.37
CA PHE A 160 0.14 -14.76 -3.61
C PHE A 160 0.52 -14.58 -2.14
N LEU A 161 1.55 -13.76 -1.85
CA LEU A 161 2.00 -13.47 -0.49
C LEU A 161 1.14 -12.42 0.25
N ASP A 162 0.17 -11.83 -0.46
CA ASP A 162 -0.69 -10.73 0.00
C ASP A 162 0.13 -9.54 0.55
N MET A 163 0.86 -8.89 -0.38
CA MET A 163 1.75 -7.76 -0.12
C MET A 163 1.23 -6.45 -0.75
N PRO A 164 0.21 -5.79 -0.18
CA PRO A 164 -0.51 -4.68 -0.82
C PRO A 164 0.36 -3.48 -1.18
N ASP A 165 1.43 -3.22 -0.42
CA ASP A 165 2.33 -2.08 -0.69
C ASP A 165 3.30 -2.36 -1.86
N LEU A 166 3.77 -3.60 -2.01
CA LEU A 166 4.54 -4.02 -3.18
C LEU A 166 3.66 -4.07 -4.44
N ILE A 167 2.42 -4.55 -4.32
CA ILE A 167 1.44 -4.55 -5.40
C ILE A 167 1.19 -3.11 -5.89
N ASP A 168 0.98 -2.15 -4.98
CA ASP A 168 0.80 -0.73 -5.31
C ASP A 168 2.04 -0.13 -6.04
N ALA A 169 3.25 -0.47 -5.61
CA ALA A 169 4.49 -0.06 -6.26
C ALA A 169 4.63 -0.64 -7.68
N LEU A 170 4.41 -1.95 -7.85
CA LEU A 170 4.46 -2.65 -9.14
C LEU A 170 3.41 -2.16 -10.14
N VAL A 171 2.18 -1.90 -9.67
CA VAL A 171 1.09 -1.35 -10.50
C VAL A 171 1.44 0.06 -10.99
N LYS A 172 1.99 0.92 -10.12
CA LYS A 172 2.44 2.27 -10.51
C LYS A 172 3.61 2.22 -11.49
N TYR A 173 4.62 1.40 -11.21
CA TYR A 173 5.77 1.22 -12.11
C TYR A 173 5.31 0.76 -13.50
N THR A 174 4.38 -0.20 -13.56
CA THR A 174 3.82 -0.73 -14.81
C THR A 174 2.99 0.34 -15.53
N ALA A 175 2.14 1.08 -14.82
CA ALA A 175 1.34 2.16 -15.39
C ALA A 175 2.24 3.27 -15.99
N ASN A 176 3.23 3.75 -15.24
CA ASN A 176 4.17 4.78 -15.69
C ASN A 176 4.99 4.32 -16.91
N ASN A 177 5.24 3.02 -17.05
CA ASN A 177 5.93 2.44 -18.20
C ASN A 177 5.03 2.21 -19.43
N LEU A 178 3.71 2.28 -19.30
CA LEU A 178 2.75 2.10 -20.40
C LEU A 178 2.06 3.41 -20.81
N GLU A 179 2.05 4.42 -19.93
CA GLU A 179 1.43 5.71 -20.19
C GLU A 179 2.04 6.41 -21.42
N GLY A 180 1.18 6.93 -22.31
CA GLY A 180 1.57 7.63 -23.52
C GLY A 180 2.08 6.77 -24.69
N LYS A 181 2.28 5.46 -24.51
CA LYS A 181 2.77 4.53 -25.55
C LYS A 181 1.69 4.09 -26.53
N THR A 182 2.08 3.77 -27.77
CA THR A 182 1.18 3.12 -28.75
C THR A 182 0.93 1.65 -28.41
N ALA A 183 -0.02 1.00 -29.10
CA ALA A 183 -0.28 -0.43 -28.93
C ALA A 183 0.94 -1.30 -29.23
N GLU A 184 1.72 -0.92 -30.25
CA GLU A 184 2.95 -1.59 -30.67
C GLU A 184 4.07 -1.40 -29.64
N GLU A 185 4.24 -0.20 -29.09
CA GLU A 185 5.22 0.10 -28.06
C GLU A 185 4.89 -0.58 -26.72
N MET A 186 3.61 -0.61 -26.33
CA MET A 186 3.13 -1.37 -25.17
C MET A 186 3.34 -2.87 -25.36
N SER A 187 3.00 -3.42 -26.53
CA SER A 187 3.27 -4.82 -26.90
C SER A 187 4.75 -5.18 -26.81
N SER A 188 5.64 -4.31 -27.32
CA SER A 188 7.09 -4.51 -27.25
C SER A 188 7.63 -4.40 -25.83
N TRP A 189 7.09 -3.52 -24.98
CA TRP A 189 7.54 -3.40 -23.58
C TRP A 189 7.00 -4.53 -22.70
N LEU A 190 5.82 -5.06 -23.00
CA LEU A 190 5.24 -6.22 -22.31
C LEU A 190 5.81 -7.57 -22.79
N GLU A 191 6.52 -7.59 -23.93
CA GLU A 191 6.96 -8.81 -24.63
C GLU A 191 5.77 -9.73 -25.05
N ILE A 192 4.58 -9.16 -25.24
CA ILE A 192 3.34 -9.87 -25.61
C ILE A 192 2.97 -9.54 -27.06
N PRO A 193 2.86 -10.53 -27.97
CA PRO A 193 2.47 -10.28 -29.37
C PRO A 193 1.07 -9.68 -29.52
N LEU A 194 0.95 -8.63 -30.35
CA LEU A 194 -0.34 -8.14 -30.81
C LEU A 194 -1.08 -9.20 -31.65
N LYS A 195 -2.35 -9.43 -31.33
CA LYS A 195 -3.27 -10.14 -32.22
C LYS A 195 -3.69 -9.18 -33.32
N LYS A 196 -3.54 -9.56 -34.59
CA LYS A 196 -4.06 -8.79 -35.72
C LYS A 196 -5.58 -8.93 -35.75
N ASP A 197 -6.30 -7.82 -35.68
CA ASP A 197 -7.75 -7.82 -35.86
C ASP A 197 -8.10 -8.01 -37.35
N GLU A 198 -8.43 -9.24 -37.74
CA GLU A 198 -8.88 -9.61 -39.10
C GLU A 198 -10.26 -9.01 -39.48
N ARG A 199 -10.80 -8.08 -38.67
CA ARG A 199 -12.16 -7.53 -38.80
C ARG A 199 -12.27 -6.20 -39.55
N LYS A 200 -11.19 -5.69 -40.17
CA LYS A 200 -11.21 -4.39 -40.87
C LYS A 200 -10.83 -4.38 -42.36
N THR A 201 -10.47 -5.51 -42.96
CA THR A 201 -10.12 -5.60 -44.40
C THR A 201 -11.27 -6.00 -45.32
N ALA A 202 -12.53 -5.88 -44.88
CA ALA A 202 -13.72 -6.29 -45.63
C ALA A 202 -14.72 -5.15 -45.92
N ALA A 203 -14.35 -3.89 -45.65
CA ALA A 203 -15.22 -2.72 -45.82
C ALA A 203 -14.79 -1.76 -46.94
N ASP A 204 -13.57 -1.93 -47.50
CA ASP A 204 -12.97 -0.99 -48.45
C ASP A 204 -12.97 -1.50 -49.92
N ASP A 205 -13.68 -2.61 -50.22
CA ASP A 205 -13.74 -3.24 -51.55
C ASP A 205 -15.18 -3.30 -52.12
N GLN A 206 -15.89 -2.18 -52.03
CA GLN A 206 -17.22 -2.05 -52.66
C GLN A 206 -17.41 -0.69 -53.34
N GLY A 207 -16.66 -0.50 -54.43
CA GLY A 207 -17.04 0.29 -55.61
C GLY A 207 -17.39 1.77 -55.42
N ASP A 208 -16.48 2.65 -55.81
CA ASP A 208 -16.88 3.84 -56.58
C ASP A 208 -17.56 3.35 -57.87
N ASP A 209 -18.81 3.78 -58.09
CA ASP A 209 -19.45 3.88 -59.41
C ASP A 209 -20.38 5.11 -59.35
N ASP A 210 -20.10 6.12 -60.18
CA ASP A 210 -20.79 7.40 -60.18
C ASP A 210 -22.24 7.30 -60.72
N ASP A 211 -23.20 7.98 -60.09
CA ASP A 211 -24.34 8.59 -60.80
C ASP A 211 -24.83 9.87 -60.11
N ASP A 212 -25.33 10.80 -60.91
CA ASP A 212 -25.48 12.23 -60.56
C ASP A 212 -26.97 12.63 -60.43
N GLY A 213 -27.25 13.55 -59.50
CA GLY A 213 -28.46 14.37 -59.59
C GLY A 213 -29.55 14.24 -58.50
N GLN A 214 -29.68 15.35 -57.77
CA GLN A 214 -30.93 16.05 -57.43
C GLN A 214 -31.72 15.75 -56.13
N SER A 215 -31.86 16.86 -55.41
CA SER A 215 -33.04 17.34 -54.68
C SER A 215 -33.20 16.96 -53.21
N ALA A 216 -33.12 18.01 -52.38
CA ALA A 216 -33.35 17.96 -50.95
C ALA A 216 -34.84 17.81 -50.62
N GLU A 217 -35.17 16.88 -49.71
CA GLU A 217 -36.47 16.84 -49.05
C GLU A 217 -36.27 16.89 -47.52
N LYS A 218 -36.53 18.07 -46.95
CA LYS A 218 -36.64 18.32 -45.51
C LYS A 218 -37.76 17.43 -44.94
N ARG A 219 -37.47 16.60 -43.93
CA ARG A 219 -38.52 15.97 -43.11
C ARG A 219 -38.36 16.35 -41.64
N GLU A 220 -39.43 16.96 -41.14
CA GLU A 220 -39.51 17.57 -39.82
C GLU A 220 -39.67 16.53 -38.71
N ARG A 221 -39.27 16.88 -37.48
CA ARG A 221 -39.70 16.13 -36.29
C ARG A 221 -41.18 16.43 -36.08
N ILE A 222 -41.98 15.38 -35.95
CA ILE A 222 -43.42 15.49 -35.73
C ILE A 222 -43.65 15.61 -34.22
N ASP A 223 -44.14 16.77 -33.78
CA ASP A 223 -44.78 16.93 -32.48
C ASP A 223 -46.10 16.15 -32.45
N ALA A 224 -46.41 15.54 -31.30
CA ALA A 224 -47.68 14.86 -31.03
C ALA A 224 -48.30 15.46 -29.76
N ASP A 225 -49.51 15.99 -29.90
CA ASP A 225 -50.12 16.93 -28.95
C ASP A 225 -51.36 16.32 -28.26
N GLN A 226 -51.33 16.26 -26.92
CA GLN A 226 -52.47 16.50 -25.99
C GLN A 226 -53.60 15.42 -25.85
N PRO A 227 -54.52 15.52 -24.84
CA PRO A 227 -54.59 16.49 -23.72
C PRO A 227 -54.91 15.95 -22.28
N GLU A 228 -54.85 16.88 -21.31
CA GLU A 228 -55.54 16.92 -19.99
C GLU A 228 -55.08 15.95 -18.86
N THR A 229 -55.09 16.31 -17.56
CA THR A 229 -55.49 17.55 -16.85
C THR A 229 -54.72 17.73 -15.52
N SER A 230 -54.68 18.96 -15.00
CA SER A 230 -54.64 19.32 -13.56
C SER A 230 -53.47 18.83 -12.67
N GLN A 231 -52.62 19.76 -12.23
CA GLN A 231 -52.81 20.45 -10.94
C GLN A 231 -51.79 21.59 -10.75
N GLN A 232 -52.24 22.69 -10.13
CA GLN A 232 -51.42 23.87 -9.84
C GLN A 232 -50.62 23.66 -8.55
N ALA A 233 -49.32 23.95 -8.60
CA ALA A 233 -48.53 24.26 -7.41
C ALA A 233 -47.85 25.62 -7.63
N ARG A 234 -48.45 26.68 -7.06
CA ARG A 234 -47.79 27.96 -6.90
C ARG A 234 -47.00 27.94 -5.60
N GLU A 235 -45.77 28.44 -5.64
CA GLU A 235 -45.06 28.90 -4.45
C GLU A 235 -45.85 30.05 -3.78
N GLU A 236 -45.85 30.10 -2.46
CA GLU A 236 -45.31 31.24 -1.70
C GLU A 236 -45.22 30.92 -0.19
N ALA A 237 -44.50 31.79 0.52
CA ALA A 237 -44.26 31.89 1.97
C ALA A 237 -45.31 31.24 2.92
N GLY A 238 -44.97 30.74 4.10
CA GLY A 238 -43.86 31.10 4.99
C GLY A 238 -44.40 31.52 6.36
N GLU A 239 -43.61 31.35 7.42
CA GLU A 239 -43.92 31.65 8.84
C GLU A 239 -45.05 30.83 9.51
N GLY A 240 -44.90 30.58 10.82
CA GLY A 240 -46.07 30.34 11.69
C GLY A 240 -46.03 29.18 12.68
N ASN A 241 -45.18 29.27 13.70
CA ASN A 241 -45.51 28.96 15.10
C ASN A 241 -45.78 27.48 15.54
N ALA A 242 -44.99 27.00 16.51
CA ALA A 242 -45.35 25.90 17.42
C ALA A 242 -46.50 26.34 18.37
N PRO A 243 -47.23 25.46 19.10
CA PRO A 243 -46.65 24.73 20.25
C PRO A 243 -47.34 23.38 20.64
N ALA A 244 -46.90 22.81 21.77
CA ALA A 244 -47.63 21.87 22.68
C ALA A 244 -47.89 20.42 22.16
N GLN A 245 -47.51 19.34 22.86
CA GLN A 245 -48.10 18.77 24.11
C GLN A 245 -49.56 18.32 23.88
N GLU A 246 -50.08 17.13 24.23
CA GLU A 246 -49.78 15.99 25.13
C GLU A 246 -50.36 14.71 24.43
N GLU A 247 -50.25 13.44 24.87
CA GLU A 247 -49.86 12.75 26.12
C GLU A 247 -48.85 11.60 25.83
#